data_AF-A0A915EDC0-F1
#
_entry.id   AF-A0A915EDC0-F1
#
_cell.length_a   1.000
_cell.length_b   1.000
_cell.length_c   1.000
_cell.angle_alpha   90.00
_cell.angle_beta   90.00
_cell.angle_gamma   90.00
#
_symmetry.space_group_name_H-M   'P 1'
#
loop_
_entity.id
_entity.type
_entity.pdbx_description
1 polymer ?
#
loop_
_entity_poly.entity_id
_entity_poly.type
_entity_poly.pdbx_seq_one_letter_code
_entity_poly.pdbx_strand_id
1 'polypeptide(L)'
;MSKSTISLRSSASPMPKPKIVVTDSAVWVPKLYEIGDVYQSPNEGLMPREKLLEQIKDAEALFCLVRDKVDKELLDQAKNLKVVATMSVGYDHVDVAECKKRGIVVGNTPGVLTEATAELGMALLLATSRRIRRLQDRAESGRETGSIQTRKIIYHNRSPVKEGAEQFTYVSFKELLKESDFLIITMKNDSILVNISRGSLVNLDDLQHALQTKQIGAAGLDVTEPEPLPSNHPLFSMDKCVILPTLDQPRLPREMQWPLLQKTTFTTS
;
A
#
# COMPACT_ATOMS: atom_id res chain seq x y z
N MET A 1 -35.97 30.56 -57.75
CA MET A 1 -34.99 30.48 -56.64
C MET A 1 -35.51 29.48 -55.61
N SER A 2 -35.06 28.22 -55.73
CA SER A 2 -35.41 27.12 -54.82
C SER A 2 -34.40 27.11 -53.67
N LYS A 3 -34.86 27.25 -52.42
CA LYS A 3 -34.01 27.09 -51.23
C LYS A 3 -34.04 25.64 -50.80
N SER A 4 -32.98 24.91 -51.10
CA SER A 4 -32.74 23.55 -50.61
C SER A 4 -32.19 23.61 -49.18
N THR A 5 -33.02 23.31 -48.20
CA THR A 5 -32.61 23.12 -46.80
C THR A 5 -31.83 21.82 -46.69
N ILE A 6 -30.51 21.89 -46.52
CA ILE A 6 -29.67 20.73 -46.19
C ILE A 6 -29.87 20.42 -44.70
N SER A 7 -30.61 19.35 -44.42
CA SER A 7 -30.70 18.75 -43.09
C SER A 7 -29.42 17.95 -42.82
N LEU A 8 -28.52 18.49 -41.99
CA LEU A 8 -27.41 17.74 -41.42
C LEU A 8 -27.96 16.76 -40.37
N ARG A 9 -28.26 15.53 -40.79
CA ARG A 9 -28.47 14.42 -39.85
C ARG A 9 -27.12 14.02 -39.27
N SER A 10 -26.82 14.52 -38.06
CA SER A 10 -25.79 13.93 -37.20
C SER A 10 -26.23 12.51 -36.84
N SER A 11 -25.64 11.54 -37.53
CA SER A 11 -25.78 10.11 -37.24
C SER A 11 -24.42 9.56 -36.80
N ALA A 12 -23.86 10.15 -35.73
CA ALA A 12 -22.87 9.43 -34.95
C ALA A 12 -23.64 8.49 -34.02
N SER A 13 -23.65 7.19 -34.35
CA SER A 13 -24.02 6.14 -33.39
C SER A 13 -23.19 6.36 -32.11
N PRO A 14 -23.78 6.32 -30.91
CA PRO A 14 -22.99 6.47 -29.70
C PRO A 14 -21.92 5.40 -29.69
N MET A 15 -20.64 5.79 -29.61
CA MET A 15 -19.55 4.84 -29.49
C MET A 15 -19.83 3.94 -28.28
N PRO A 16 -19.62 2.62 -28.38
CA PRO A 16 -19.80 1.74 -27.24
C PRO A 16 -18.91 2.22 -26.09
N LYS A 17 -19.51 2.38 -24.91
CA LYS A 17 -18.78 2.79 -23.70
C LYS A 17 -17.75 1.71 -23.35
N PRO A 18 -16.52 2.08 -22.98
CA PRO A 18 -15.51 1.10 -22.60
C PRO A 18 -15.94 0.38 -21.33
N LYS A 19 -15.72 -0.95 -21.28
CA LYS A 19 -15.92 -1.73 -20.06
C LYS A 19 -14.77 -1.49 -19.09
N ILE A 20 -15.09 -1.11 -17.86
CA ILE A 20 -14.14 -0.82 -16.78
C ILE A 20 -14.39 -1.80 -15.64
N VAL A 21 -13.40 -2.60 -15.28
CA VAL A 21 -13.50 -3.51 -14.13
C VAL A 21 -12.92 -2.83 -12.89
N VAL A 22 -13.68 -2.78 -11.80
CA VAL A 22 -13.24 -2.28 -10.49
C VAL A 22 -13.22 -3.45 -9.52
N THR A 23 -12.05 -3.79 -9.01
CA THR A 23 -11.83 -5.06 -8.30
C THR A 23 -12.41 -5.11 -6.90
N ASP A 24 -12.76 -3.99 -6.27
CA ASP A 24 -13.23 -3.97 -4.87
C ASP A 24 -14.48 -3.09 -4.71
N SER A 25 -15.48 -3.58 -3.96
CA SER A 25 -16.76 -2.90 -3.78
C SER A 25 -16.67 -1.63 -2.93
N ALA A 26 -15.62 -1.48 -2.11
CA ALA A 26 -15.43 -0.34 -1.24
C ALA A 26 -14.79 0.87 -1.95
N VAL A 27 -14.33 0.67 -3.18
CA VAL A 27 -13.78 1.73 -4.05
C VAL A 27 -14.89 2.63 -4.55
N TRP A 28 -14.78 3.93 -4.31
CA TRP A 28 -15.74 4.92 -4.75
C TRP A 28 -15.23 5.70 -5.97
N VAL A 29 -15.82 5.44 -7.14
CA VAL A 29 -15.34 5.93 -8.44
C VAL A 29 -16.49 6.43 -9.34
N PRO A 30 -17.29 7.43 -8.91
CA PRO A 30 -18.51 7.82 -9.62
C PRO A 30 -18.26 8.31 -11.04
N LYS A 31 -17.14 9.01 -11.28
CA LYS A 31 -16.87 9.55 -12.62
C LYS A 31 -16.49 8.44 -13.62
N LEU A 32 -16.08 7.26 -13.15
CA LEU A 32 -15.88 6.13 -14.07
C LEU A 32 -17.21 5.65 -14.67
N TYR A 33 -18.32 5.73 -13.92
CA TYR A 33 -19.66 5.40 -14.42
C TYR A 33 -20.17 6.40 -15.49
N GLU A 34 -19.64 7.62 -15.49
CA GLU A 34 -19.92 8.61 -16.54
C GLU A 34 -19.19 8.25 -17.85
N ILE A 35 -17.95 7.74 -17.73
CA ILE A 35 -17.03 7.46 -18.84
C ILE A 35 -17.31 6.10 -19.50
N GLY A 36 -17.56 5.06 -18.71
CA GLY A 36 -17.58 3.67 -19.15
C GLY A 36 -18.70 2.84 -18.52
N ASP A 37 -18.82 1.59 -18.96
CA ASP A 37 -19.65 0.58 -18.31
C ASP A 37 -18.82 -0.07 -17.19
N VAL A 38 -19.11 0.29 -15.95
CA VAL A 38 -18.32 -0.14 -14.78
C VAL A 38 -18.88 -1.43 -14.22
N TYR A 39 -18.08 -2.49 -14.29
CA TYR A 39 -18.31 -3.71 -13.54
C TYR A 39 -17.50 -3.68 -12.24
N GLN A 40 -18.16 -3.40 -11.13
CA GLN A 40 -17.56 -3.41 -9.80
C GLN A 40 -17.86 -4.73 -9.07
N SER A 41 -16.97 -5.15 -8.15
CA SER A 41 -17.20 -6.33 -7.30
C SER A 41 -18.62 -6.35 -6.73
N PRO A 42 -19.42 -7.41 -7.01
CA PRO A 42 -20.83 -7.46 -6.61
C PRO A 42 -21.00 -7.81 -5.12
N ASN A 43 -19.96 -8.35 -4.49
CA ASN A 43 -19.94 -8.73 -3.08
C ASN A 43 -19.06 -7.76 -2.30
N GLU A 44 -19.29 -7.66 -0.99
CA GLU A 44 -18.47 -6.83 -0.12
C GLU A 44 -16.99 -7.26 -0.15
N GLY A 45 -16.11 -6.32 -0.46
CA GLY A 45 -14.66 -6.49 -0.51
C GLY A 45 -14.13 -6.84 -1.90
N LEU A 46 -12.96 -7.49 -1.89
CA LEU A 46 -12.18 -7.79 -3.09
C LEU A 46 -12.85 -8.88 -3.93
N MET A 47 -12.91 -8.66 -5.24
CA MET A 47 -13.43 -9.59 -6.22
C MET A 47 -12.58 -10.87 -6.24
N PRO A 48 -13.20 -12.06 -6.15
CA PRO A 48 -12.48 -13.32 -6.28
C PRO A 48 -11.74 -13.42 -7.61
N ARG A 49 -10.56 -14.04 -7.59
CA ARG A 49 -9.68 -14.19 -8.77
C ARG A 49 -10.39 -14.80 -9.98
N GLU A 50 -11.18 -15.84 -9.77
CA GLU A 50 -11.93 -16.52 -10.83
C GLU A 50 -12.91 -15.56 -11.54
N LYS A 51 -13.59 -14.71 -10.77
CA LYS A 51 -14.50 -13.69 -11.30
C LYS A 51 -13.76 -12.58 -12.02
N LEU A 52 -12.61 -12.17 -11.51
CA LEU A 52 -11.76 -11.19 -12.18
C LEU A 52 -11.29 -11.70 -13.56
N LEU A 53 -10.84 -12.96 -13.64
CA LEU A 53 -10.43 -13.59 -14.90
C LEU A 53 -11.60 -13.74 -15.89
N GLU A 54 -12.83 -13.87 -15.41
CA GLU A 54 -14.04 -13.87 -16.24
C GLU A 54 -14.30 -12.48 -16.83
N GLN A 55 -14.28 -11.44 -15.98
CA GLN A 55 -14.70 -10.09 -16.35
C GLN A 55 -13.65 -9.30 -17.13
N ILE A 56 -12.37 -9.67 -17.03
CA ILE A 56 -11.29 -8.98 -17.73
C ILE A 56 -11.25 -9.27 -19.24
N LYS A 57 -11.89 -10.34 -19.70
CA LYS A 57 -11.79 -10.82 -21.10
C LYS A 57 -12.25 -9.79 -22.14
N ASP A 58 -13.27 -9.03 -21.79
CA ASP A 58 -13.91 -7.99 -22.59
C ASP A 58 -13.68 -6.58 -22.02
N ALA A 59 -12.87 -6.45 -20.95
CA ALA A 59 -12.56 -5.17 -20.34
C ALA A 59 -11.52 -4.37 -21.15
N GLU A 60 -11.71 -3.06 -21.20
CA GLU A 60 -10.74 -2.11 -21.78
C GLU A 60 -9.91 -1.41 -20.70
N ALA A 61 -10.43 -1.33 -19.47
CA ALA A 61 -9.76 -0.75 -18.33
C ALA A 61 -9.90 -1.63 -17.09
N LEU A 62 -8.84 -1.71 -16.30
CA LEU A 62 -8.83 -2.32 -14.98
C LEU A 62 -8.47 -1.27 -13.94
N PHE A 63 -9.29 -1.15 -12.90
CA PHE A 63 -9.02 -0.39 -11.71
C PHE A 63 -8.87 -1.35 -10.53
N CYS A 64 -7.68 -1.42 -9.95
CA CYS A 64 -7.29 -2.42 -8.96
C CYS A 64 -6.69 -1.82 -7.67
N LEU A 65 -6.52 -2.67 -6.66
CA LEU A 65 -5.88 -2.37 -5.38
C LEU A 65 -4.53 -3.07 -5.27
N VAL A 66 -3.74 -2.73 -4.25
CA VAL A 66 -2.44 -3.38 -3.96
C VAL A 66 -2.54 -4.89 -3.72
N ARG A 67 -3.73 -5.36 -3.31
CA ARG A 67 -4.01 -6.78 -3.04
C ARG A 67 -4.28 -7.59 -4.32
N ASP A 68 -4.58 -6.93 -5.43
CA ASP A 68 -4.82 -7.60 -6.71
C ASP A 68 -3.49 -8.03 -7.32
N LYS A 69 -3.42 -9.25 -7.86
CA LYS A 69 -2.23 -9.71 -8.58
C LYS A 69 -2.44 -9.56 -10.09
N VAL A 70 -1.92 -8.51 -10.69
CA VAL A 70 -1.98 -8.29 -12.14
C VAL A 70 -0.76 -8.94 -12.79
N ASP A 71 -0.80 -10.27 -12.89
CA ASP A 71 0.26 -11.10 -13.46
C ASP A 71 -0.07 -11.57 -14.88
N LYS A 72 0.86 -12.32 -15.48
CA LYS A 72 0.73 -12.83 -16.84
C LYS A 72 -0.55 -13.66 -17.07
N GLU A 73 -1.01 -14.43 -16.08
CA GLU A 73 -2.24 -15.21 -16.20
C GLU A 73 -3.46 -14.32 -16.46
N LEU A 74 -3.59 -13.23 -15.68
CA LEU A 74 -4.66 -12.26 -15.89
C LEU A 74 -4.51 -11.54 -17.22
N LEU A 75 -3.29 -11.09 -17.53
CA LEU A 75 -3.00 -10.38 -18.78
C LEU A 75 -3.25 -11.24 -20.03
N ASP A 76 -3.04 -12.57 -19.95
CA ASP A 76 -3.31 -13.53 -21.03
C ASP A 76 -4.79 -13.65 -21.38
N GLN A 77 -5.68 -13.41 -20.40
CA GLN A 77 -7.13 -13.37 -20.65
C GLN A 77 -7.60 -11.99 -21.17
N ALA A 78 -6.85 -10.93 -20.87
CA ALA A 78 -7.22 -9.54 -21.09
C ALA A 78 -6.92 -9.05 -22.53
N LYS A 79 -7.72 -9.49 -23.51
CA LYS A 79 -7.45 -9.22 -24.94
C LYS A 79 -7.61 -7.77 -25.37
N ASN A 80 -8.50 -7.03 -24.71
CA ASN A 80 -8.86 -5.66 -25.07
C ASN A 80 -8.33 -4.61 -24.09
N LEU A 81 -7.59 -5.04 -23.07
CA LEU A 81 -7.15 -4.18 -21.99
C LEU A 81 -6.15 -3.15 -22.51
N LYS A 82 -6.41 -1.87 -22.22
CA LYS A 82 -5.58 -0.74 -22.64
C LYS A 82 -4.96 -0.01 -21.45
N VAL A 83 -5.62 -0.04 -20.30
CA VAL A 83 -5.15 0.66 -19.09
C VAL A 83 -5.36 -0.17 -17.83
N VAL A 84 -4.36 -0.14 -16.95
CA VAL A 84 -4.42 -0.64 -15.58
C VAL A 84 -4.14 0.54 -14.66
N ALA A 85 -5.11 0.96 -13.87
CA ALA A 85 -4.93 1.93 -12.80
C ALA A 85 -4.95 1.19 -11.46
N THR A 86 -3.99 1.49 -10.59
CA THR A 86 -3.93 0.95 -9.23
C THR A 86 -4.08 2.05 -8.19
N MET A 87 -4.93 1.84 -7.18
CA MET A 87 -5.02 2.71 -6.02
C MET A 87 -3.89 2.39 -5.03
N SER A 88 -2.66 2.68 -5.44
CA SER A 88 -1.46 2.43 -4.65
C SER A 88 -0.27 3.25 -5.17
N VAL A 89 0.66 3.58 -4.27
CA VAL A 89 1.97 4.16 -4.65
C VAL A 89 2.85 3.07 -5.26
N GLY A 90 2.96 1.93 -4.57
CA GLY A 90 3.62 0.73 -5.05
C GLY A 90 2.85 0.05 -6.17
N TYR A 91 3.54 -0.62 -7.08
CA TYR A 91 2.92 -1.37 -8.18
C TYR A 91 3.63 -2.71 -8.43
N ASP A 92 4.28 -3.27 -7.41
CA ASP A 92 4.98 -4.57 -7.48
C ASP A 92 4.01 -5.73 -7.76
N HIS A 93 2.73 -5.54 -7.40
CA HIS A 93 1.62 -6.45 -7.69
C HIS A 93 1.16 -6.40 -9.16
N VAL A 94 1.71 -5.50 -9.97
CA VAL A 94 1.45 -5.37 -11.41
C VAL A 94 2.71 -5.72 -12.20
N ASP A 95 2.59 -6.67 -13.12
CA ASP A 95 3.67 -7.00 -14.08
C ASP A 95 3.77 -5.90 -15.16
N VAL A 96 4.39 -4.78 -14.79
CA VAL A 96 4.56 -3.61 -15.67
C VAL A 96 5.34 -3.97 -16.94
N ALA A 97 6.31 -4.89 -16.85
CA ALA A 97 7.09 -5.32 -18.00
C ALA A 97 6.21 -6.03 -19.03
N GLU A 98 5.30 -6.90 -18.58
CA GLU A 98 4.36 -7.59 -19.45
C GLU A 98 3.26 -6.66 -19.97
N CYS A 99 2.74 -5.75 -19.13
CA CYS A 99 1.82 -4.69 -19.57
C CYS A 99 2.43 -3.85 -20.70
N LYS A 100 3.70 -3.46 -20.57
CA LYS A 100 4.43 -2.68 -21.58
C LYS A 100 4.55 -3.43 -22.92
N LYS A 101 4.87 -4.72 -22.91
CA LYS A 101 4.95 -5.53 -24.14
C LYS A 101 3.62 -5.59 -24.90
N ARG A 102 2.50 -5.49 -24.18
CA ARG A 102 1.13 -5.54 -24.71
C ARG A 102 0.57 -4.15 -25.04
N GLY A 103 1.32 -3.08 -24.80
CA GLY A 103 0.85 -1.70 -25.00
C GLY A 103 -0.17 -1.24 -23.96
N ILE A 104 -0.21 -1.89 -22.79
CA ILE A 104 -1.10 -1.55 -21.68
C ILE A 104 -0.44 -0.46 -20.84
N VAL A 105 -1.12 0.67 -20.69
CA VAL A 105 -0.66 1.80 -19.87
C VAL A 105 -0.94 1.50 -18.40
N VAL A 106 0.06 1.65 -17.53
CA VAL A 106 -0.10 1.47 -16.08
C VAL A 106 -0.11 2.84 -15.39
N GLY A 107 -1.05 3.03 -14.46
CA GLY A 107 -1.15 4.23 -13.63
C GLY A 107 -1.16 3.90 -12.15
N ASN A 108 -0.45 4.69 -11.35
CA ASN A 108 -0.37 4.58 -9.90
C ASN A 108 -0.56 5.95 -9.23
N THR A 109 -0.63 6.01 -7.90
CA THR A 109 -0.88 7.26 -7.15
C THR A 109 0.33 7.73 -6.33
N PRO A 110 1.44 8.17 -6.97
CA PRO A 110 2.63 8.58 -6.25
C PRO A 110 2.38 9.83 -5.37
N GLY A 111 3.03 9.87 -4.21
CA GLY A 111 3.03 11.04 -3.32
C GLY A 111 1.74 11.30 -2.54
N VAL A 112 0.67 10.54 -2.77
CA VAL A 112 -0.64 10.80 -2.11
C VAL A 112 -0.74 10.24 -0.69
N LEU A 113 0.17 9.34 -0.31
CA LEU A 113 0.21 8.69 1.00
C LEU A 113 1.40 9.12 1.86
N THR A 114 2.28 10.01 1.37
CA THR A 114 3.57 10.32 2.02
C THR A 114 3.39 10.76 3.47
N GLU A 115 2.47 11.70 3.73
CA GLU A 115 2.22 12.24 5.08
C GLU A 115 1.58 11.16 5.98
N ALA A 116 0.53 10.50 5.51
CA ALA A 116 -0.16 9.45 6.27
C ALA A 116 0.75 8.27 6.62
N THR A 117 1.60 7.82 5.69
CA THR A 117 2.60 6.77 5.93
C THR A 117 3.67 7.22 6.92
N ALA A 118 4.10 8.50 6.87
CA ALA A 118 5.06 9.03 7.83
C ALA A 118 4.48 9.12 9.25
N GLU A 119 3.24 9.62 9.38
CA GLU A 119 2.51 9.66 10.65
C GLU A 119 2.35 8.26 11.25
N LEU A 120 1.95 7.28 10.43
CA LEU A 120 1.81 5.89 10.84
C LEU A 120 3.15 5.28 11.26
N GLY A 121 4.23 5.55 10.52
CA GLY A 121 5.57 5.13 10.87
C GLY A 121 6.01 5.67 12.24
N MET A 122 5.75 6.95 12.50
CA MET A 122 6.04 7.57 13.80
C MET A 122 5.16 6.99 14.92
N ALA A 123 3.87 6.79 14.66
CA ALA A 123 2.95 6.18 15.61
C ALA A 123 3.39 4.76 15.98
N LEU A 124 3.74 3.93 14.97
CA LEU A 124 4.20 2.56 15.16
C LEU A 124 5.55 2.50 15.89
N LEU A 125 6.47 3.42 15.56
CA LEU A 125 7.74 3.59 16.27
C LEU A 125 7.52 3.92 17.75
N LEU A 126 6.65 4.90 18.06
CA LEU A 126 6.34 5.29 19.43
C LEU A 126 5.60 4.18 20.18
N ALA A 127 4.61 3.55 19.54
CA ALA A 127 3.87 2.43 20.08
C ALA A 127 4.78 1.26 20.47
N THR A 128 5.74 0.94 19.60
CA THR A 128 6.67 -0.15 19.80
C THR A 128 7.73 0.21 20.84
N SER A 129 8.37 1.38 20.71
CA SER A 129 9.45 1.82 21.61
C SER A 129 8.98 2.07 23.04
N ARG A 130 7.76 2.59 23.21
CA ARG A 130 7.17 2.81 24.54
C ARG A 130 6.34 1.63 25.03
N ARG A 131 6.26 0.54 24.25
CA ARG A 131 5.44 -0.64 24.54
C ARG A 131 4.00 -0.26 24.90
N ILE A 132 3.41 0.65 24.14
CA ILE A 132 2.10 1.25 24.44
C ILE A 132 1.03 0.17 24.64
N ARG A 133 1.02 -0.90 23.81
CA ARG A 133 0.13 -2.06 23.98
C ARG A 133 0.21 -2.62 25.41
N ARG A 134 1.42 -2.95 25.86
CA ARG A 134 1.66 -3.50 27.19
C ARG A 134 1.35 -2.50 28.30
N LEU A 135 1.58 -1.21 28.08
CA LEU A 135 1.23 -0.18 29.06
C LEU A 135 -0.30 -0.06 29.20
N GLN A 136 -1.04 -0.16 28.09
CA GLN A 136 -2.49 -0.19 28.06
C GLN A 136 -3.03 -1.41 28.84
N ASP A 137 -2.53 -2.62 28.54
CA ASP A 137 -2.91 -3.86 29.26
C ASP A 137 -2.64 -3.73 30.77
N ARG A 138 -1.52 -3.09 31.14
CA ARG A 138 -1.16 -2.86 32.56
C ARG A 138 -2.06 -1.85 33.24
N ALA A 139 -2.41 -0.76 32.56
CA ALA A 139 -3.35 0.23 33.06
C ALA A 139 -4.73 -0.39 33.32
N GLU A 140 -5.22 -1.19 32.37
CA GLU A 140 -6.48 -1.94 32.50
C GLU A 140 -6.43 -2.97 33.64
N SER A 141 -5.27 -3.57 33.90
CA SER A 141 -5.05 -4.51 35.02
C SER A 141 -4.66 -3.86 36.35
N GLY A 142 -4.59 -2.53 36.44
CA GLY A 142 -4.29 -1.78 37.67
C GLY A 142 -2.83 -1.87 38.16
N ARG A 143 -1.85 -2.13 37.29
CA ARG A 143 -0.43 -2.27 37.66
C ARG A 143 0.39 -1.02 37.33
N GLU A 144 1.15 -0.50 38.30
CA GLU A 144 2.03 0.68 38.12
C GLU A 144 3.16 0.47 37.09
N THR A 145 3.70 1.57 36.56
CA THR A 145 4.75 1.61 35.53
C THR A 145 6.03 2.24 36.06
N GLY A 146 7.19 1.67 35.71
CA GLY A 146 8.51 2.24 35.99
C GLY A 146 8.91 3.32 34.97
N SER A 147 10.03 4.01 35.20
CA SER A 147 10.50 5.09 34.33
C SER A 147 11.06 4.62 32.98
N ILE A 148 10.86 5.42 31.92
CA ILE A 148 11.39 5.20 30.57
C ILE A 148 12.24 6.42 30.18
N GLN A 149 13.48 6.21 29.72
CA GLN A 149 14.38 7.26 29.22
C GLN A 149 14.26 7.43 27.68
N THR A 150 14.28 8.68 27.22
CA THR A 150 14.37 9.05 25.79
C THR A 150 15.82 9.03 25.29
N ARG A 151 16.05 8.66 24.01
CA ARG A 151 17.39 8.56 23.38
C ARG A 151 17.48 9.33 22.07
N LYS A 152 18.72 9.58 21.62
CA LYS A 152 19.12 10.37 20.44
C LYS A 152 18.70 9.70 19.11
N ILE A 153 18.32 10.51 18.11
CA ILE A 153 17.88 10.03 16.78
C ILE A 153 18.98 10.31 15.72
N ILE A 154 19.36 9.30 14.95
CA ILE A 154 20.34 9.37 13.84
C ILE A 154 19.77 8.74 12.55
N TYR A 155 20.21 9.15 11.36
CA TYR A 155 19.66 8.67 10.08
C TYR A 155 20.68 8.58 8.92
N HIS A 156 20.36 7.80 7.89
CA HIS A 156 21.10 7.74 6.62
C HIS A 156 20.13 7.69 5.44
N ASN A 157 20.51 8.33 4.34
CA ASN A 157 19.80 8.28 3.07
C ASN A 157 20.82 8.43 1.92
N ARG A 158 20.41 8.07 0.69
CA ARG A 158 21.29 8.12 -0.50
C ARG A 158 21.89 9.52 -0.73
N SER A 159 21.14 10.55 -0.34
CA SER A 159 21.59 11.93 -0.19
C SER A 159 21.03 12.53 1.11
N PRO A 160 21.76 13.42 1.81
CA PRO A 160 21.26 14.08 3.03
C PRO A 160 20.02 14.93 2.76
N VAL A 161 19.12 15.01 3.75
CA VAL A 161 17.93 15.87 3.68
C VAL A 161 18.35 17.30 4.05
N LYS A 162 17.93 18.29 3.26
CA LYS A 162 18.33 19.71 3.45
C LYS A 162 17.44 20.47 4.44
N GLU A 163 16.21 20.04 4.64
CA GLU A 163 15.20 20.68 5.49
C GLU A 163 14.96 19.83 6.76
N GLY A 164 14.89 20.46 7.93
CA GLY A 164 14.70 19.74 9.22
C GLY A 164 15.95 19.02 9.77
N ALA A 165 17.12 19.23 9.15
CA ALA A 165 18.38 18.57 9.50
C ALA A 165 18.90 18.86 10.93
N GLU A 166 18.41 19.93 11.57
CA GLU A 166 18.87 20.33 12.91
C GLU A 166 18.45 19.36 14.03
N GLN A 167 17.47 18.50 13.77
CA GLN A 167 16.93 17.54 14.75
C GLN A 167 17.53 16.13 14.63
N PHE A 168 18.35 15.86 13.60
CA PHE A 168 18.81 14.52 13.26
C PHE A 168 20.28 14.52 12.85
N THR A 169 21.06 13.53 13.32
CA THR A 169 22.46 13.38 12.87
C THR A 169 22.51 12.50 11.61
N TYR A 170 22.92 13.07 10.47
CA TYR A 170 23.26 12.29 9.27
C TYR A 170 24.59 11.57 9.50
N VAL A 171 24.62 10.27 9.22
CA VAL A 171 25.82 9.43 9.35
C VAL A 171 26.03 8.60 8.10
N SER A 172 27.25 8.10 7.87
CA SER A 172 27.48 7.12 6.80
C SER A 172 26.70 5.84 7.07
N PHE A 173 26.38 5.06 6.03
CA PHE A 173 25.68 3.78 6.20
C PHE A 173 26.38 2.86 7.21
N LYS A 174 27.72 2.86 7.20
CA LYS A 174 28.54 2.05 8.11
C LYS A 174 28.48 2.54 9.57
N GLU A 175 28.41 3.84 9.80
CA GLU A 175 28.28 4.42 11.14
C GLU A 175 26.85 4.27 11.69
N LEU A 176 25.84 4.39 10.82
CA LEU A 176 24.46 4.10 11.16
C LEU A 176 24.32 2.68 11.73
N LEU A 177 24.90 1.68 11.06
CA LEU A 177 24.88 0.28 11.52
C LEU A 177 25.52 0.08 12.91
N LYS A 178 26.50 0.92 13.29
CA LYS A 178 27.22 0.78 14.56
C LYS A 178 26.54 1.51 15.71
N GLU A 179 25.93 2.66 15.43
CA GLU A 179 25.39 3.57 16.45
C GLU A 179 23.87 3.50 16.60
N SER A 180 23.16 2.91 15.63
CA SER A 180 21.70 2.87 15.65
C SER A 180 21.13 1.98 16.76
N ASP A 181 20.24 2.57 17.56
CA ASP A 181 19.24 1.86 18.36
C ASP A 181 18.08 1.34 17.46
N PHE A 182 17.95 1.87 16.24
CA PHE A 182 16.95 1.47 15.25
C PHE A 182 17.63 1.42 13.87
N LEU A 183 17.93 0.22 13.34
CA LEU A 183 18.12 0.01 11.89
C LEU A 183 18.12 -1.47 11.46
N ILE A 184 17.67 -1.68 10.24
CA ILE A 184 17.54 -2.94 9.49
C ILE A 184 18.92 -3.48 9.09
N ILE A 185 19.21 -4.72 9.53
CA ILE A 185 20.32 -5.63 9.15
C ILE A 185 21.72 -5.26 9.69
N THR A 186 21.84 -5.10 11.01
CA THR A 186 22.64 -5.92 11.95
C THR A 186 22.44 -5.27 13.32
N MET A 187 21.87 -6.02 14.25
CA MET A 187 21.09 -5.42 15.32
C MET A 187 21.76 -5.62 16.67
N LYS A 188 21.89 -4.54 17.45
CA LYS A 188 22.17 -4.64 18.88
C LYS A 188 20.95 -5.27 19.57
N ASN A 189 21.18 -5.97 20.67
CA ASN A 189 20.15 -6.71 21.43
C ASN A 189 18.91 -5.88 21.83
N ASP A 190 19.03 -4.55 21.91
CA ASP A 190 17.94 -3.63 22.30
C ASP A 190 17.22 -2.96 21.13
N SER A 191 17.64 -3.24 19.90
CA SER A 191 17.17 -2.49 18.74
C SER A 191 15.73 -2.81 18.35
N ILE A 192 15.03 -1.86 17.73
CA ILE A 192 13.64 -2.06 17.33
C ILE A 192 13.52 -2.00 15.81
N LEU A 193 12.87 -3.00 15.24
CA LEU A 193 12.50 -3.05 13.83
C LEU A 193 11.18 -2.32 13.61
N VAL A 194 11.08 -1.43 12.63
CA VAL A 194 9.80 -0.89 12.16
C VAL A 194 9.72 -1.10 10.66
N ASN A 195 8.68 -1.78 10.18
CA ASN A 195 8.43 -2.00 8.75
C ASN A 195 7.05 -1.47 8.36
N ILE A 196 7.06 -0.46 7.48
CA ILE A 196 5.87 0.18 6.88
C ILE A 196 5.92 0.18 5.35
N SER A 197 6.80 -0.64 4.77
CA SER A 197 7.10 -0.58 3.33
C SER A 197 6.54 -1.77 2.57
N ARG A 198 7.09 -2.96 2.79
CA ARG A 198 6.66 -4.21 2.15
C ARG A 198 6.84 -5.37 3.12
N GLY A 199 5.86 -6.26 3.18
CA GLY A 199 5.92 -7.46 4.03
C GLY A 199 7.13 -8.35 3.71
N SER A 200 7.38 -8.56 2.41
CA SER A 200 8.46 -9.41 1.89
C SER A 200 9.89 -8.98 2.25
N LEU A 201 10.08 -7.78 2.80
CA LEU A 201 11.39 -7.31 3.27
C LEU A 201 11.82 -7.96 4.59
N VAL A 202 10.89 -8.59 5.30
CA VAL A 202 11.14 -9.18 6.62
C VAL A 202 10.79 -10.66 6.59
N ASN A 203 11.78 -11.51 6.86
CA ASN A 203 11.54 -12.91 7.16
C ASN A 203 10.90 -13.02 8.54
N LEU A 204 9.64 -13.47 8.60
CA LEU A 204 8.88 -13.53 9.85
C LEU A 204 9.42 -14.58 10.83
N ASP A 205 10.00 -15.68 10.35
CA ASP A 205 10.58 -16.72 11.20
C ASP A 205 11.86 -16.20 11.88
N ASP A 206 12.72 -15.52 11.12
CA ASP A 206 13.94 -14.90 11.64
C ASP A 206 13.59 -13.78 12.62
N LEU A 207 12.58 -12.97 12.31
CA LEU A 207 12.08 -11.93 13.20
C LEU A 207 11.58 -12.53 14.52
N GLN A 208 10.78 -13.58 14.43
CA GLN A 208 10.25 -14.29 15.58
C GLN A 208 11.41 -14.82 16.45
N HIS A 209 12.38 -15.48 15.82
CA HIS A 209 13.55 -16.00 16.50
C HIS A 209 14.37 -14.89 17.17
N ALA A 210 14.59 -13.76 16.48
CA ALA A 210 15.34 -12.62 17.01
C ALA A 210 14.65 -11.97 18.22
N LEU A 211 13.31 -11.88 18.21
CA LEU A 211 12.52 -11.41 19.35
C LEU A 211 12.60 -12.37 20.53
N GLN A 212 12.51 -13.68 20.28
CA GLN A 212 12.58 -14.72 21.32
C GLN A 212 13.97 -14.79 21.98
N THR A 213 15.02 -14.74 21.17
CA THR A 213 16.42 -14.79 21.63
C THR A 213 16.95 -13.45 22.11
N LYS A 214 16.13 -12.38 22.06
CA LYS A 214 16.48 -11.01 22.44
C LYS A 214 17.69 -10.46 21.66
N GLN A 215 17.85 -10.89 20.42
CA GLN A 215 18.75 -10.24 19.46
C GLN A 215 18.21 -8.86 19.06
N ILE A 216 16.90 -8.65 19.21
CA ILE A 216 16.24 -7.36 19.06
C ILE A 216 15.32 -7.06 20.24
N GLY A 217 15.15 -5.78 20.53
CA GLY A 217 14.35 -5.24 21.61
C GLY A 217 12.85 -5.35 21.36
N ALA A 218 12.40 -5.04 20.14
CA ALA A 218 10.98 -5.07 19.72
C ALA A 218 10.81 -4.97 18.18
N ALA A 219 9.58 -5.14 17.70
CA ALA A 219 9.22 -4.97 16.29
C ALA A 219 7.84 -4.34 16.11
N GLY A 220 7.73 -3.40 15.18
CA GLY A 220 6.48 -2.80 14.71
C GLY A 220 6.29 -3.12 13.23
N LEU A 221 5.20 -3.80 12.87
CA LEU A 221 4.90 -4.18 11.49
C LEU A 221 3.56 -3.58 11.08
N ASP A 222 3.56 -2.75 10.04
CA ASP A 222 2.32 -2.34 9.38
C ASP A 222 1.99 -3.28 8.20
N VAL A 223 3.00 -3.96 7.66
CA VAL A 223 2.90 -4.88 6.52
C VAL A 223 3.51 -6.23 6.87
N THR A 224 2.94 -7.33 6.35
CA THR A 224 3.39 -8.71 6.61
C THR A 224 3.38 -9.55 5.34
N GLU A 225 4.13 -10.66 5.32
CA GLU A 225 4.04 -11.66 4.25
C GLU A 225 3.88 -13.06 4.89
N PRO A 226 2.75 -13.76 4.70
CA PRO A 226 1.59 -13.39 3.88
C PRO A 226 0.74 -12.27 4.52
N GLU A 227 -0.15 -11.68 3.72
CA GLU A 227 -1.08 -10.65 4.18
C GLU A 227 -2.55 -10.99 3.80
N PRO A 228 -3.50 -10.99 4.76
CA PRO A 228 -3.30 -10.76 6.20
C PRO A 228 -2.56 -11.92 6.87
N LEU A 229 -1.82 -11.62 7.94
CA LEU A 229 -1.15 -12.65 8.74
C LEU A 229 -2.20 -13.60 9.39
N PRO A 230 -1.98 -14.93 9.40
CA PRO A 230 -2.89 -15.88 10.02
C PRO A 230 -3.17 -15.55 11.50
N SER A 231 -4.43 -15.61 11.93
CA SER A 231 -4.85 -15.16 13.27
C SER A 231 -4.20 -15.91 14.44
N ASN A 232 -3.67 -17.10 14.19
CA ASN A 232 -2.94 -17.92 15.17
C ASN A 232 -1.41 -17.72 15.13
N HIS A 233 -0.90 -16.74 14.36
CA HIS A 233 0.54 -16.53 14.21
C HIS A 233 1.19 -16.10 15.53
N PRO A 234 2.34 -16.71 15.95
CA PRO A 234 2.96 -16.46 17.26
C PRO A 234 3.30 -15.00 17.56
N LEU A 235 3.60 -14.20 16.53
CA LEU A 235 3.92 -12.78 16.67
C LEU A 235 2.80 -11.98 17.36
N PHE A 236 1.53 -12.38 17.20
CA PHE A 236 0.41 -11.69 17.88
C PHE A 236 0.44 -11.81 19.40
N SER A 237 1.09 -12.85 19.94
CA SER A 237 1.21 -13.10 21.38
C SER A 237 2.49 -12.50 21.99
N MET A 238 3.35 -11.86 21.21
CA MET A 238 4.60 -11.30 21.70
C MET A 238 4.42 -9.87 22.23
N ASP A 239 4.65 -9.66 23.52
CA ASP A 239 4.64 -8.33 24.19
C ASP A 239 5.46 -7.24 23.48
N LYS A 240 6.48 -7.66 22.73
CA LYS A 240 7.46 -6.82 22.04
C LYS A 240 7.18 -6.68 20.55
N CYS A 241 6.03 -7.16 20.07
CA CYS A 241 5.62 -7.03 18.69
C CYS A 241 4.29 -6.26 18.61
N VAL A 242 4.25 -5.23 17.78
CA VAL A 242 3.02 -4.51 17.41
C VAL A 242 2.79 -4.77 15.94
N ILE A 243 1.64 -5.34 15.60
CA ILE A 243 1.23 -5.58 14.22
C ILE A 243 -0.04 -4.77 13.99
N LEU A 244 -0.01 -3.91 12.98
CA LEU A 244 -1.18 -3.22 12.46
C LEU A 244 -1.64 -3.94 11.19
N PRO A 245 -2.95 -4.03 10.94
CA PRO A 245 -3.43 -4.42 9.63
C PRO A 245 -3.12 -3.26 8.67
N THR A 246 -2.34 -3.53 7.63
CA THR A 246 -2.00 -2.59 6.57
C THR A 246 -3.20 -1.70 6.22
N LEU A 247 -3.05 -0.38 6.40
CA LEU A 247 -4.12 0.60 6.20
C LEU A 247 -4.37 0.91 4.71
N ASP A 248 -3.82 0.10 3.82
CA ASP A 248 -3.83 0.29 2.38
C ASP A 248 -5.20 -0.05 1.79
N GLN A 249 -6.13 0.88 1.98
CA GLN A 249 -7.13 1.26 0.99
C GLN A 249 -8.08 0.10 0.58
N PRO A 250 -9.16 -0.14 1.34
CA PRO A 250 -10.28 0.80 1.32
C PRO A 250 -10.90 0.99 2.70
N ARG A 251 -10.29 1.87 3.51
CA ARG A 251 -10.92 2.44 4.71
C ARG A 251 -10.93 3.97 4.71
N LEU A 252 -10.40 4.59 3.65
CA LEU A 252 -10.55 6.02 3.47
C LEU A 252 -12.04 6.35 3.27
N PRO A 253 -12.53 7.42 3.91
CA PRO A 253 -13.85 7.96 3.63
C PRO A 253 -14.05 8.17 2.12
N ARG A 254 -15.24 7.87 1.59
CA ARG A 254 -15.52 7.86 0.15
C ARG A 254 -15.19 9.20 -0.51
N GLU A 255 -15.43 10.30 0.20
CA GLU A 255 -15.14 11.67 -0.20
C GLU A 255 -13.65 11.94 -0.42
N MET A 256 -12.76 11.18 0.22
CA MET A 256 -11.31 11.31 0.07
C MET A 256 -10.74 10.45 -1.06
N GLN A 257 -11.42 9.37 -1.45
CA GLN A 257 -10.90 8.43 -2.43
C GLN A 257 -10.72 9.09 -3.81
N TRP A 258 -11.77 9.72 -4.34
CA TRP A 258 -11.70 10.31 -5.68
C TRP A 258 -10.66 11.42 -5.84
N PRO A 259 -10.53 12.41 -4.92
CA PRO A 259 -9.47 13.41 -4.98
C PRO A 259 -8.06 12.82 -5.04
N LEU A 260 -7.80 11.71 -4.35
CA LEU A 260 -6.50 11.03 -4.39
C LEU A 260 -6.27 10.35 -5.74
N LEU A 261 -7.30 9.72 -6.30
CA LEU A 261 -7.25 9.08 -7.62
C LEU A 261 -7.04 10.08 -8.75
N GLN A 262 -7.42 11.34 -8.59
CA GLN A 262 -7.12 12.39 -9.57
C GLN A 262 -5.62 12.71 -9.68
N LYS A 263 -4.81 12.29 -8.70
CA LYS A 263 -3.34 12.39 -8.74
C LYS A 263 -2.68 11.16 -9.38
N THR A 264 -3.46 10.27 -10.00
CA THR A 264 -2.93 9.11 -10.73
C THR A 264 -1.98 9.59 -11.82
N THR A 265 -0.75 9.07 -11.80
CA THR A 265 0.26 9.31 -12.82
C THR A 265 0.37 8.05 -13.66
N PHE A 266 0.35 8.20 -14.98
CA PHE A 266 0.49 7.08 -15.91
C PHE A 266 1.93 7.02 -16.43
N THR A 267 2.55 5.84 -16.36
CA THR A 267 3.87 5.64 -16.97
C THR A 267 3.70 5.57 -18.47
N THR A 268 4.04 6.66 -19.17
CA THR A 268 4.04 6.75 -20.63
C THR A 268 5.47 6.67 -21.17
N SER A 269 6.13 5.50 -21.08
CA SER A 269 7.39 5.23 -21.83
C SER A 269 7.76 3.76 -21.85
#